data_AF-G1ND12-F1
#
_entry.id   AF-G1ND12-F1
#
_cell.length_a   1.000
_cell.length_b   1.000
_cell.length_c   1.000
_cell.angle_alpha   90.00
_cell.angle_beta   90.00
_cell.angle_gamma   90.00
#
_symmetry.space_group_name_H-M   'P 1'
#
loop_
_entity.id
_entity.type
_entity.pdbx_description
1 polymer ?
#
loop_
_entity_poly.entity_id
_entity_poly.type
_entity_poly.pdbx_seq_one_letter_code
_entity_poly.pdbx_strand_id
1 'polypeptide(L)'
;PAATALPPGGSASLRLNHSNHTGSNHAYLKNTYKKNLSEPEEELLQQFKREEVSTTGGFSAHYLSMFLLTAACLFFLILGFTYLRMRGSGVAEDVGANSNLMMNSLYALHDKLAQVAGKHECGSSVQRNLTVQEAAAYLKNIDPEYESVFNTALQWILNSGEDVGIKCLGSDPNDVDVTNVTDVKYLESTSPKMSFRCRFRRAFISVTHRLSIPLLGVAIVWGVLHYMKYRWAKEEEETRQMYDMVVKIIDVLRSHSEACSENKDLQPYMPISHVHDSLIPAQDRRKMRKVWSRAVDFLAANESRVRTETRRIGSAEFLVWKWMQPSAACDKVLVIPSKVWQGQAFHLDRRNSPPNSLTPCLKIRNMFDPVMEIGDHWHLAIQEAILEKCSDNDGIVHIAVDKNSREGCVYVKCLSPEYAGKAFKALHGSWFDGKLVTVKYLRLDRYHHRFPQALTCNTPLKPSNKHMNSMSHLRLRTGTTHSQGSS
;
A
#
# COMPACT_ATOMS: atom_id res chain seq x y z
N PRO A 1 14.87 -77.82 54.92
CA PRO A 1 14.69 -76.87 56.04
C PRO A 1 14.28 -75.48 55.51
N ALA A 2 12.98 -75.19 55.38
CA ALA A 2 12.15 -74.69 56.49
C ALA A 2 12.77 -73.40 57.09
N ALA A 3 12.44 -72.17 56.66
CA ALA A 3 11.16 -71.48 56.42
C ALA A 3 10.52 -70.86 57.68
N THR A 4 10.56 -69.53 57.73
CA THR A 4 9.74 -68.59 58.51
C THR A 4 9.91 -67.21 57.86
N ALA A 5 8.95 -66.29 57.78
CA ALA A 5 7.49 -66.26 57.75
C ALA A 5 7.11 -64.78 57.50
N LEU A 6 6.11 -64.54 56.65
CA LEU A 6 5.47 -63.24 56.29
C LEU A 6 4.76 -62.57 57.51
N PRO A 7 4.11 -61.36 57.46
CA PRO A 7 3.53 -60.66 56.29
C PRO A 7 3.64 -59.08 56.36
N PRO A 8 2.70 -58.19 55.93
CA PRO A 8 3.08 -56.99 55.14
C PRO A 8 2.54 -55.63 55.67
N GLY A 9 2.82 -54.52 54.96
CA GLY A 9 1.96 -53.32 54.99
C GLY A 9 2.66 -51.97 54.76
N GLY A 10 1.93 -51.01 54.15
CA GLY A 10 2.21 -49.58 54.28
C GLY A 10 2.92 -48.88 53.12
N SER A 11 2.17 -48.47 52.08
CA SER A 11 2.65 -47.53 51.08
C SER A 11 2.78 -46.11 51.65
N ALA A 12 3.96 -45.48 51.55
CA ALA A 12 4.16 -44.07 51.90
C ALA A 12 4.86 -43.31 50.78
N SER A 13 4.14 -42.35 50.19
CA SER A 13 4.69 -41.38 49.23
C SER A 13 5.61 -40.39 49.94
N LEU A 14 6.85 -40.26 49.47
CA LEU A 14 7.77 -39.22 49.95
C LEU A 14 7.75 -38.02 48.99
N ARG A 15 7.12 -36.95 49.47
CA ARG A 15 7.06 -35.62 48.85
C ARG A 15 8.47 -35.07 48.61
N LEU A 16 8.71 -34.52 47.41
CA LEU A 16 9.65 -33.40 47.30
C LEU A 16 9.03 -32.18 47.99
N ASN A 17 9.84 -31.44 48.75
CA ASN A 17 9.47 -30.13 49.28
C ASN A 17 10.55 -29.10 48.90
N HIS A 18 10.09 -27.92 48.52
CA HIS A 18 10.90 -26.81 48.01
C HIS A 18 11.62 -26.02 49.10
N SER A 19 12.79 -25.46 48.75
CA SER A 19 13.19 -24.08 49.05
C SER A 19 14.53 -23.73 48.36
N ASN A 20 14.91 -22.47 48.14
CA ASN A 20 14.22 -21.37 47.45
C ASN A 20 15.29 -20.31 47.06
N HIS A 21 15.06 -19.49 46.02
CA HIS A 21 15.97 -18.41 45.52
C HIS A 21 17.31 -18.89 44.88
N THR A 22 17.92 -18.23 43.89
CA THR A 22 17.67 -16.89 43.32
C THR A 22 17.84 -16.93 41.78
N GLY A 23 16.80 -16.54 41.02
CA GLY A 23 16.88 -16.41 39.56
C GLY A 23 17.10 -14.96 39.14
N SER A 24 18.18 -14.68 38.39
CA SER A 24 18.40 -13.35 37.79
C SER A 24 17.63 -13.25 36.46
N ASN A 25 16.66 -12.34 36.41
CA ASN A 25 15.91 -12.02 35.19
C ASN A 25 16.62 -10.91 34.41
N HIS A 26 17.24 -11.22 33.28
CA HIS A 26 17.62 -10.20 32.29
C HIS A 26 16.58 -10.13 31.18
N ALA A 27 15.59 -9.26 31.39
CA ALA A 27 14.59 -8.92 30.38
C ALA A 27 15.18 -8.00 29.29
N TYR A 28 14.66 -8.12 28.07
CA TYR A 28 15.02 -7.30 26.92
C TYR A 28 14.88 -5.79 27.20
N LEU A 29 15.97 -5.04 27.09
CA LEU A 29 15.99 -3.60 27.32
C LEU A 29 15.54 -2.85 26.05
N LYS A 30 14.22 -2.65 25.93
CA LYS A 30 13.58 -1.95 24.81
C LYS A 30 13.66 -0.44 25.02
N ASN A 31 14.76 0.18 24.59
CA ASN A 31 14.98 1.62 24.70
C ASN A 31 13.95 2.44 23.91
N THR A 32 12.93 2.94 24.61
CA THR A 32 12.03 3.98 24.12
C THR A 32 12.53 5.33 24.65
N TYR A 33 12.97 6.22 23.75
CA TYR A 33 13.26 7.61 24.10
C TYR A 33 11.96 8.33 24.51
N LYS A 34 11.60 8.30 25.80
CA LYS A 34 10.68 9.29 26.37
C LYS A 34 11.49 10.52 26.78
N LYS A 35 11.36 11.58 26.00
CA LYS A 35 11.80 12.93 26.39
C LYS A 35 10.73 13.49 27.33
N ASN A 36 11.10 13.85 28.55
CA ASN A 36 10.18 14.49 29.49
C ASN A 36 9.77 15.87 28.93
N LEU A 37 8.49 16.04 28.61
CA LEU A 37 7.86 17.33 28.35
C LEU A 37 7.31 17.89 29.67
N SER A 38 7.24 19.21 29.76
CA SER A 38 6.77 19.92 30.94
C SER A 38 5.24 19.94 31.03
N GLU A 39 4.71 19.92 32.26
CA GLU A 39 3.28 19.86 32.59
C GLU A 39 2.30 20.76 31.77
N PRO A 40 2.62 22.01 31.37
CA PRO A 40 1.68 22.81 30.57
C PRO A 40 1.35 22.26 29.16
N GLU A 41 2.11 21.31 28.61
CA GLU A 41 1.75 20.68 27.33
C GLU A 41 0.77 19.50 27.49
N GLU A 42 0.69 18.85 28.66
CA GLU A 42 -0.28 17.75 28.87
C GLU A 42 -1.72 18.26 29.05
N GLU A 43 -1.92 19.43 29.66
CA GLU A 43 -3.24 20.06 29.74
C GLU A 43 -3.75 20.50 28.35
N LEU A 44 -2.88 21.11 27.53
CA LEU A 44 -3.21 21.45 26.15
C LEU A 44 -3.53 20.20 25.31
N LEU A 45 -2.75 19.12 25.44
CA LEU A 45 -3.05 17.86 24.78
C LEU A 45 -4.34 17.20 25.28
N GLN A 46 -4.69 17.33 26.56
CA GLN A 46 -6.00 16.90 27.07
C GLN A 46 -7.15 17.77 26.55
N GLN A 47 -6.93 19.07 26.34
CA GLN A 47 -7.93 19.97 25.77
C GLN A 47 -8.20 19.63 24.30
N PHE A 48 -7.15 19.47 23.47
CA PHE A 48 -7.28 18.96 22.10
C PHE A 48 -7.95 17.58 22.04
N LYS A 49 -7.57 16.65 22.93
CA LYS A 49 -8.15 15.30 22.98
C LYS A 49 -9.62 15.27 23.44
N ARG A 50 -10.07 16.27 24.21
CA ARG A 50 -11.48 16.43 24.60
C ARG A 50 -12.33 17.04 23.47
N GLU A 51 -11.73 17.84 22.58
CA GLU A 51 -12.37 18.30 21.36
C GLU A 51 -12.50 17.19 20.30
N GLU A 52 -11.47 16.36 20.08
CA GLU A 52 -11.53 15.26 19.10
C GLU A 52 -12.62 14.22 19.42
N VAL A 53 -12.82 13.89 20.70
CA VAL A 53 -13.75 12.82 21.14
C VAL A 53 -15.23 13.24 21.10
N SER A 54 -15.54 14.54 20.93
CA SER A 54 -16.93 15.01 20.87
C SER A 54 -17.59 14.85 19.49
N THR A 55 -16.84 14.49 18.44
CA THR A 55 -17.37 14.41 17.06
C THR A 55 -18.18 13.14 16.76
N THR A 56 -18.03 12.06 17.54
CA THR A 56 -18.64 10.76 17.25
C THR A 56 -20.17 10.75 17.45
N GLY A 57 -20.74 11.72 18.17
CA GLY A 57 -22.19 11.90 18.31
C GLY A 57 -22.87 12.65 17.16
N GLY A 58 -22.12 13.44 16.37
CA GLY A 58 -22.69 14.28 15.31
C GLY A 58 -22.96 13.54 13.99
N PHE A 59 -22.13 12.56 13.66
CA PHE A 59 -22.22 11.84 12.38
C PHE A 59 -23.51 11.02 12.25
N SER A 60 -23.93 10.29 13.28
CA SER A 60 -25.14 9.45 13.21
C SER A 60 -26.41 10.26 12.97
N ALA A 61 -26.56 11.40 13.66
CA ALA A 61 -27.70 12.30 13.48
C ALA A 61 -27.72 12.95 12.08
N HIS A 62 -26.56 13.35 11.56
CA HIS A 62 -26.47 13.92 10.21
C HIS A 62 -26.80 12.88 9.13
N TYR A 63 -26.27 11.64 9.23
CA TYR A 63 -26.62 10.57 8.30
C TYR A 63 -28.10 10.17 8.41
N LEU A 64 -28.68 10.13 9.62
CA LEU A 64 -30.09 9.80 9.82
C LEU A 64 -31.00 10.90 9.24
N SER A 65 -30.67 12.17 9.45
CA SER A 65 -31.37 13.31 8.80
C SER A 65 -31.29 13.25 7.28
N MET A 66 -30.08 13.03 6.71
CA MET A 66 -29.87 12.93 5.27
C MET A 66 -30.57 11.70 4.65
N PHE A 67 -30.64 10.59 5.39
CA PHE A 67 -31.39 9.39 4.98
C PHE A 67 -32.90 9.65 4.99
N LEU A 68 -33.45 10.30 6.03
CA LEU A 68 -34.87 10.67 6.08
C LEU A 68 -35.23 11.66 4.96
N LEU A 69 -34.38 12.64 4.67
CA LEU A 69 -34.62 13.61 3.59
C LEU A 69 -34.58 12.95 2.21
N THR A 70 -33.64 12.04 1.97
CA THR A 70 -33.57 11.30 0.70
C THR A 70 -34.71 10.29 0.56
N ALA A 71 -35.11 9.60 1.64
CA ALA A 71 -36.30 8.74 1.66
C ALA A 71 -37.60 9.53 1.39
N ALA A 72 -37.78 10.71 2.00
CA ALA A 72 -38.92 11.58 1.75
C ALA A 72 -38.93 12.10 0.29
N CYS A 73 -37.78 12.51 -0.24
CA CYS A 73 -37.67 12.95 -1.64
C CYS A 73 -38.00 11.81 -2.62
N LEU A 74 -37.47 10.60 -2.39
CA LEU A 74 -37.83 9.41 -3.19
C LEU A 74 -39.32 9.08 -3.08
N PHE A 75 -39.92 9.18 -1.90
CA PHE A 75 -41.35 8.98 -1.70
C PHE A 75 -42.20 9.97 -2.52
N PHE A 76 -41.84 11.27 -2.52
CA PHE A 76 -42.54 12.27 -3.34
C PHE A 76 -42.29 12.09 -4.85
N LEU A 77 -41.11 11.64 -5.27
CA LEU A 77 -40.84 11.29 -6.67
C LEU A 77 -41.66 10.07 -7.13
N ILE A 78 -41.81 9.06 -6.28
CA ILE A 78 -42.67 7.90 -6.54
C ILE A 78 -44.14 8.34 -6.63
N LEU A 79 -44.61 9.17 -5.69
CA LEU A 79 -45.95 9.77 -5.74
C LEU A 79 -46.17 10.58 -7.03
N GLY A 80 -45.24 11.45 -7.40
CA GLY A 80 -45.30 12.23 -8.64
C GLY A 80 -45.36 11.34 -9.89
N PHE A 81 -44.52 10.31 -9.96
CA PHE A 81 -44.50 9.38 -11.09
C PHE A 81 -45.77 8.52 -11.18
N THR A 82 -46.34 8.09 -10.05
CA THR A 82 -47.64 7.41 -10.03
C THR A 82 -48.79 8.35 -10.41
N TYR A 83 -48.80 9.60 -9.93
CA TYR A 83 -49.81 10.59 -10.29
C TYR A 83 -49.81 10.94 -11.78
N LEU A 84 -48.62 11.20 -12.36
CA LEU A 84 -48.46 11.44 -13.79
C LEU A 84 -48.94 10.25 -14.65
N ARG A 85 -48.75 9.01 -14.19
CA ARG A 85 -49.29 7.82 -14.87
C ARG A 85 -50.79 7.60 -14.68
N MET A 86 -51.42 8.18 -13.66
CA MET A 86 -52.86 8.02 -13.44
C MET A 86 -53.71 9.02 -14.23
N ARG A 87 -53.16 10.21 -14.55
CA ARG A 87 -53.86 11.29 -15.29
C ARG A 87 -53.87 11.12 -16.82
N GLY A 88 -53.71 9.89 -17.31
CA GLY A 88 -53.68 9.58 -18.74
C GLY A 88 -55.09 9.44 -19.36
N SER A 89 -55.34 10.29 -20.36
CA SER A 89 -56.53 10.41 -21.21
C SER A 89 -57.85 10.79 -20.51
N GLY A 90 -58.20 12.08 -20.66
CA GLY A 90 -59.57 12.57 -20.64
C GLY A 90 -59.74 13.47 -21.86
N VAL A 91 -60.39 12.94 -22.90
CA VAL A 91 -60.77 13.69 -24.10
C VAL A 91 -62.05 14.47 -23.79
N ALA A 92 -62.14 15.72 -24.25
CA ALA A 92 -63.34 16.54 -24.13
C ALA A 92 -64.21 16.38 -25.40
N GLU A 93 -65.53 16.29 -25.23
CA GLU A 93 -66.50 16.25 -26.33
C GLU A 93 -66.93 17.65 -26.77
N ASP A 94 -67.32 17.76 -28.04
CA ASP A 94 -68.46 18.56 -28.50
C ASP A 94 -69.02 17.94 -29.80
N VAL A 95 -70.16 18.44 -30.30
CA VAL A 95 -70.82 18.24 -31.62
C VAL A 95 -72.08 17.34 -31.70
N GLY A 96 -73.24 18.00 -31.83
CA GLY A 96 -74.04 17.93 -33.07
C GLY A 96 -75.19 16.90 -33.22
N ALA A 97 -76.43 17.35 -33.03
CA ALA A 97 -77.65 16.55 -32.84
C ALA A 97 -78.00 15.39 -33.81
N ASN A 98 -77.55 15.39 -35.07
CA ASN A 98 -77.77 14.26 -36.02
C ASN A 98 -76.51 13.43 -36.26
N SER A 99 -75.34 13.98 -35.96
CA SER A 99 -74.11 13.19 -35.78
C SER A 99 -74.22 12.26 -34.57
N ASN A 100 -75.09 12.62 -33.60
CA ASN A 100 -75.37 11.85 -32.37
C ASN A 100 -75.46 10.34 -32.57
N LEU A 101 -76.25 9.80 -33.52
CA LEU A 101 -76.44 8.34 -33.60
C LEU A 101 -75.16 7.61 -34.02
N MET A 102 -74.46 8.12 -35.04
CA MET A 102 -73.18 7.58 -35.49
C MET A 102 -72.09 7.77 -34.43
N MET A 103 -72.05 8.94 -33.79
CA MET A 103 -71.07 9.28 -32.76
C MET A 103 -71.28 8.45 -31.49
N ASN A 104 -72.53 8.24 -31.06
CA ASN A 104 -72.87 7.37 -29.91
C ASN A 104 -72.50 5.90 -30.19
N SER A 105 -72.74 5.41 -31.41
CA SER A 105 -72.32 4.07 -31.84
C SER A 105 -70.78 3.94 -31.82
N LEU A 106 -70.06 4.95 -32.33
CA LEU A 106 -68.59 5.02 -32.29
C LEU A 106 -68.05 5.10 -30.86
N TYR A 107 -68.66 5.88 -29.96
CA TYR A 107 -68.28 5.95 -28.54
C TYR A 107 -68.54 4.63 -27.80
N ALA A 108 -69.68 3.98 -28.04
CA ALA A 108 -70.00 2.67 -27.46
C ALA A 108 -69.02 1.58 -27.94
N LEU A 109 -68.65 1.61 -29.22
CA LEU A 109 -67.64 0.74 -29.81
C LEU A 109 -66.25 1.02 -29.23
N HIS A 110 -65.84 2.28 -29.16
CA HIS A 110 -64.55 2.70 -28.61
C HIS A 110 -64.43 2.29 -27.13
N ASP A 111 -65.44 2.54 -26.28
CA ASP A 111 -65.38 2.13 -24.87
C ASP A 111 -65.26 0.61 -24.72
N LYS A 112 -65.98 -0.15 -25.54
CA LYS A 112 -65.89 -1.62 -25.55
C LYS A 112 -64.50 -2.11 -25.94
N LEU A 113 -63.93 -1.58 -27.02
CA LEU A 113 -62.59 -1.95 -27.49
C LEU A 113 -61.53 -1.52 -26.48
N ALA A 114 -61.67 -0.33 -25.88
CA ALA A 114 -60.80 0.17 -24.81
C ALA A 114 -60.86 -0.73 -23.57
N GLN A 115 -62.03 -1.25 -23.19
CA GLN A 115 -62.17 -2.24 -22.11
C GLN A 115 -61.50 -3.58 -22.45
N VAL A 116 -61.60 -4.07 -23.70
CA VAL A 116 -60.96 -5.33 -24.14
C VAL A 116 -59.43 -5.18 -24.12
N ALA A 117 -58.90 -4.13 -24.75
CA ALA A 117 -57.47 -3.81 -24.74
C ALA A 117 -56.96 -3.58 -23.30
N GLY A 118 -57.75 -2.93 -22.44
CA GLY A 118 -57.48 -2.77 -21.02
C GLY A 118 -57.38 -4.11 -20.28
N LYS A 119 -58.31 -5.06 -20.50
CA LYS A 119 -58.26 -6.41 -19.89
C LYS A 119 -57.03 -7.20 -20.35
N HIS A 120 -56.70 -7.12 -21.64
CA HIS A 120 -55.49 -7.75 -22.18
C HIS A 120 -54.21 -7.23 -21.52
N GLU A 121 -54.01 -5.90 -21.46
CA GLU A 121 -52.82 -5.31 -20.83
C GLU A 121 -52.75 -5.50 -19.30
N CYS A 122 -53.86 -5.89 -18.67
CA CYS A 122 -53.93 -6.29 -17.27
C CYS A 122 -53.73 -7.81 -17.06
N GLY A 123 -53.53 -8.58 -18.12
CA GLY A 123 -53.32 -10.03 -18.08
C GLY A 123 -54.59 -10.85 -17.82
N SER A 124 -55.77 -10.32 -18.10
CA SER A 124 -57.06 -11.01 -17.92
C SER A 124 -57.78 -11.38 -19.23
N SER A 125 -57.22 -11.03 -20.38
CA SER A 125 -57.62 -11.50 -21.71
C SER A 125 -56.38 -11.96 -22.48
N VAL A 126 -56.53 -12.97 -23.33
CA VAL A 126 -55.47 -13.45 -24.25
C VAL A 126 -55.43 -12.64 -25.55
N GLN A 127 -56.56 -12.03 -25.94
CA GLN A 127 -56.68 -11.21 -27.14
C GLN A 127 -56.88 -9.73 -26.79
N ARG A 128 -56.18 -8.85 -27.54
CA ARG A 128 -56.25 -7.38 -27.44
C ARG A 128 -57.29 -6.76 -28.39
N ASN A 129 -57.63 -7.51 -29.43
CA ASN A 129 -58.57 -7.17 -30.49
C ASN A 129 -59.91 -7.90 -30.33
N LEU A 130 -60.92 -7.48 -31.10
CA LEU A 130 -62.28 -8.03 -31.16
C LEU A 130 -62.65 -8.26 -32.63
N THR A 131 -63.42 -9.30 -32.97
CA THR A 131 -63.87 -9.47 -34.37
C THR A 131 -64.96 -8.47 -34.75
N VAL A 132 -65.08 -8.15 -36.04
CA VAL A 132 -66.14 -7.27 -36.54
C VAL A 132 -67.55 -7.83 -36.25
N GLN A 133 -67.72 -9.16 -36.26
CA GLN A 133 -68.98 -9.82 -35.92
C GLN A 133 -69.36 -9.65 -34.44
N GLU A 134 -68.42 -9.83 -33.53
CA GLU A 134 -68.64 -9.61 -32.09
C GLU A 134 -68.89 -8.13 -31.76
N ALA A 135 -68.22 -7.21 -32.48
CA ALA A 135 -68.44 -5.77 -32.36
C ALA A 135 -69.85 -5.37 -32.82
N ALA A 136 -70.30 -5.83 -33.98
CA ALA A 136 -71.66 -5.59 -34.49
C ALA A 136 -72.73 -6.17 -33.55
N ALA A 137 -72.53 -7.42 -33.08
CA ALA A 137 -73.44 -8.07 -32.13
C ALA A 137 -73.51 -7.33 -30.78
N TYR A 138 -72.40 -6.75 -30.32
CA TYR A 138 -72.37 -5.93 -29.11
C TYR A 138 -73.16 -4.62 -29.28
N LEU A 139 -73.00 -3.91 -30.40
CA LEU A 139 -73.72 -2.66 -30.68
C LEU A 139 -75.23 -2.89 -30.84
N LYS A 140 -75.62 -3.92 -31.60
CA LYS A 140 -77.02 -4.35 -31.78
C LYS A 140 -77.76 -4.63 -30.46
N ASN A 141 -77.03 -5.09 -29.44
CA ASN A 141 -77.58 -5.39 -28.11
C ASN A 141 -77.70 -4.16 -27.20
N ILE A 142 -77.11 -3.03 -27.59
CA ILE A 142 -77.30 -1.72 -26.92
C ILE A 142 -78.47 -0.99 -27.58
N ASP A 143 -78.43 -0.89 -28.90
CA ASP A 143 -79.46 -0.24 -29.71
C ASP A 143 -79.54 -0.95 -31.09
N PRO A 144 -80.70 -1.48 -31.50
CA PRO A 144 -80.90 -2.05 -32.83
C PRO A 144 -80.58 -1.08 -33.96
N GLU A 145 -80.74 0.23 -33.76
CA GLU A 145 -80.46 1.24 -34.79
C GLU A 145 -78.96 1.35 -35.11
N TYR A 146 -78.06 1.02 -34.16
CA TYR A 146 -76.61 1.07 -34.37
C TYR A 146 -76.10 0.06 -35.41
N GLU A 147 -76.79 -1.07 -35.59
CA GLU A 147 -76.44 -2.08 -36.60
C GLU A 147 -76.55 -1.49 -38.02
N SER A 148 -77.51 -0.59 -38.25
CA SER A 148 -77.72 0.05 -39.56
C SER A 148 -76.63 1.07 -39.91
N VAL A 149 -75.99 1.68 -38.90
CA VAL A 149 -74.97 2.74 -39.07
C VAL A 149 -73.54 2.18 -39.02
N PHE A 150 -73.35 0.97 -38.49
CA PHE A 150 -72.03 0.37 -38.21
C PHE A 150 -71.08 0.33 -39.42
N ASN A 151 -71.56 -0.09 -40.60
CA ASN A 151 -70.74 -0.13 -41.81
C ASN A 151 -70.34 1.27 -42.31
N THR A 152 -71.24 2.25 -42.19
CA THR A 152 -70.98 3.66 -42.51
C THR A 152 -69.96 4.26 -41.55
N ALA A 153 -70.04 3.91 -40.26
CA ALA A 153 -69.08 4.31 -39.24
C ALA A 153 -67.69 3.71 -39.49
N LEU A 154 -67.59 2.44 -39.92
CA LEU A 154 -66.32 1.84 -40.34
C LEU A 154 -65.75 2.51 -41.60
N GLN A 155 -66.56 2.82 -42.61
CA GLN A 155 -66.12 3.59 -43.78
C GLN A 155 -65.61 4.98 -43.39
N TRP A 156 -66.27 5.65 -42.43
CA TRP A 156 -65.83 6.94 -41.92
C TRP A 156 -64.46 6.84 -41.21
N ILE A 157 -64.24 5.83 -40.35
CA ILE A 157 -62.94 5.59 -39.70
C ILE A 157 -61.83 5.43 -40.76
N LEU A 158 -62.02 4.58 -41.77
CA LEU A 158 -61.02 4.33 -42.81
C LEU A 158 -60.73 5.58 -43.66
N ASN A 159 -61.75 6.39 -43.94
CA ASN A 159 -61.62 7.62 -44.73
C ASN A 159 -61.08 8.83 -43.93
N SER A 160 -61.14 8.79 -42.59
CA SER A 160 -60.77 9.95 -41.76
C SER A 160 -59.27 10.21 -41.68
N GLY A 161 -58.42 9.18 -41.88
CA GLY A 161 -56.95 9.32 -41.90
C GLY A 161 -56.28 9.70 -40.56
N GLU A 162 -57.03 9.89 -39.48
CA GLU A 162 -56.54 10.28 -38.14
C GLU A 162 -56.76 9.17 -37.10
N ASP A 163 -55.99 9.16 -36.00
CA ASP A 163 -56.16 8.19 -34.89
C ASP A 163 -57.38 8.55 -34.05
N VAL A 164 -58.55 8.09 -34.51
CA VAL A 164 -59.86 8.22 -33.83
C VAL A 164 -60.02 7.25 -32.64
N GLY A 165 -58.95 6.63 -32.14
CA GLY A 165 -59.00 5.71 -30.99
C GLY A 165 -59.24 4.24 -31.35
N ILE A 166 -59.58 3.95 -32.63
CA ILE A 166 -59.93 2.62 -33.15
C ILE A 166 -59.07 2.30 -34.37
N LYS A 167 -58.40 1.14 -34.36
CA LYS A 167 -57.68 0.56 -35.48
C LYS A 167 -58.47 -0.59 -36.09
N CYS A 168 -58.65 -0.52 -37.41
CA CYS A 168 -59.15 -1.61 -38.24
C CYS A 168 -57.96 -2.48 -38.67
N LEU A 169 -58.07 -3.81 -38.51
CA LEU A 169 -57.02 -4.77 -38.83
C LEU A 169 -57.55 -5.83 -39.80
N GLY A 170 -56.72 -6.20 -40.77
CA GLY A 170 -57.03 -7.16 -41.82
C GLY A 170 -56.93 -8.62 -41.36
N SER A 171 -56.74 -9.53 -42.33
CA SER A 171 -56.50 -10.95 -42.03
C SER A 171 -55.09 -11.23 -41.49
N ASP A 172 -54.10 -10.40 -41.81
CA ASP A 172 -52.80 -10.37 -41.16
C ASP A 172 -52.76 -9.20 -40.15
N PRO A 173 -52.40 -9.43 -38.88
CA PRO A 173 -52.34 -8.38 -37.86
C PRO A 173 -51.22 -7.34 -38.08
N ASN A 174 -50.32 -7.53 -39.05
CA ASN A 174 -49.32 -6.54 -39.43
C ASN A 174 -49.72 -5.69 -40.65
N ASP A 175 -50.89 -5.94 -41.25
CA ASP A 175 -51.37 -5.20 -42.41
C ASP A 175 -51.94 -3.84 -41.96
N VAL A 176 -51.23 -2.75 -42.28
CA VAL A 176 -51.51 -1.40 -41.76
C VAL A 176 -52.54 -0.66 -42.60
N ASP A 177 -52.64 -0.99 -43.89
CA ASP A 177 -53.33 -0.17 -44.90
C ASP A 177 -54.62 -0.85 -45.42
N VAL A 178 -55.52 -1.21 -44.50
CA VAL A 178 -56.85 -1.74 -44.86
C VAL A 178 -57.73 -0.60 -45.39
N THR A 179 -58.00 -0.61 -46.70
CA THR A 179 -58.74 0.48 -47.38
C THR A 179 -60.24 0.21 -47.57
N ASN A 180 -60.68 -1.05 -47.55
CA ASN A 180 -62.10 -1.40 -47.67
C ASN A 180 -62.65 -2.05 -46.39
N VAL A 181 -63.91 -1.73 -46.07
CA VAL A 181 -64.62 -2.30 -44.90
C VAL A 181 -64.82 -3.82 -44.99
N THR A 182 -64.88 -4.38 -46.21
CA THR A 182 -64.97 -5.84 -46.43
C THR A 182 -63.74 -6.60 -45.94
N ASP A 183 -62.60 -5.92 -45.86
CA ASP A 183 -61.30 -6.54 -45.62
C ASP A 183 -60.91 -6.43 -44.12
N VAL A 184 -61.66 -5.63 -43.35
CA VAL A 184 -61.53 -5.49 -41.89
C VAL A 184 -62.07 -6.75 -41.21
N LYS A 185 -61.20 -7.43 -40.45
CA LYS A 185 -61.55 -8.66 -39.73
C LYS A 185 -61.56 -8.46 -38.22
N TYR A 186 -60.67 -7.62 -37.71
CA TYR A 186 -60.56 -7.28 -36.30
C TYR A 186 -60.55 -5.78 -36.06
N LEU A 187 -60.97 -5.39 -34.87
CA LEU A 187 -60.92 -4.03 -34.35
C LEU A 187 -60.09 -4.02 -33.06
N GLU A 188 -59.22 -3.03 -32.91
CA GLU A 188 -58.38 -2.81 -31.72
C GLU A 188 -58.50 -1.34 -31.27
N SER A 189 -58.43 -1.06 -29.96
CA SER A 189 -58.36 0.33 -29.48
C SER A 189 -56.91 0.77 -29.28
N THR A 190 -56.58 1.99 -29.69
CA THR A 190 -55.29 2.62 -29.38
C THR A 190 -55.19 3.07 -27.92
N SER A 191 -56.32 3.25 -27.21
CA SER A 191 -56.37 3.76 -25.84
C SER A 191 -56.98 2.75 -24.82
N PRO A 192 -56.16 1.92 -24.15
CA PRO A 192 -56.64 0.88 -23.24
C PRO A 192 -57.22 1.43 -21.91
N LYS A 193 -58.50 1.17 -21.65
CA LYS A 193 -59.22 1.53 -20.41
C LYS A 193 -58.93 0.50 -19.29
N MET A 194 -57.78 0.67 -18.64
CA MET A 194 -57.35 -0.16 -17.51
C MET A 194 -58.05 0.19 -16.19
N SER A 195 -58.27 -0.81 -15.34
CA SER A 195 -58.71 -0.61 -13.96
C SER A 195 -57.63 0.04 -13.08
N PHE A 196 -58.05 0.77 -12.04
CA PHE A 196 -57.14 1.43 -11.08
C PHE A 196 -56.12 0.44 -10.47
N ARG A 197 -56.58 -0.75 -10.05
CA ARG A 197 -55.71 -1.81 -9.48
C ARG A 197 -54.62 -2.26 -10.45
N CYS A 198 -54.94 -2.35 -11.74
CA CYS A 198 -54.00 -2.73 -12.78
C CYS A 198 -52.98 -1.62 -13.08
N ARG A 199 -53.44 -0.36 -13.23
CA ARG A 199 -52.55 0.80 -13.37
C ARG A 199 -51.59 0.90 -12.19
N PHE A 200 -52.09 0.75 -10.95
CA PHE A 200 -51.28 0.76 -9.74
C PHE A 200 -50.26 -0.38 -9.70
N ARG A 201 -50.68 -1.64 -9.94
CA ARG A 201 -49.77 -2.81 -9.97
C ARG A 201 -48.64 -2.64 -11.00
N ARG A 202 -48.95 -2.19 -12.21
CA ARG A 202 -47.97 -1.99 -13.30
C ARG A 202 -47.06 -0.78 -13.06
N ALA A 203 -47.57 0.28 -12.43
CA ALA A 203 -46.76 1.41 -11.98
C ALA A 203 -45.80 0.98 -10.86
N PHE A 204 -46.29 0.29 -9.83
CA PHE A 204 -45.49 -0.22 -8.71
C PHE A 204 -44.35 -1.13 -9.21
N ILE A 205 -44.66 -2.19 -9.98
CA ILE A 205 -43.64 -3.09 -10.54
C ILE A 205 -42.61 -2.33 -11.38
N SER A 206 -43.04 -1.41 -12.25
CA SER A 206 -42.13 -0.63 -13.09
C SER A 206 -41.22 0.32 -12.28
N VAL A 207 -41.72 0.89 -11.18
CA VAL A 207 -40.96 1.79 -10.32
C VAL A 207 -39.99 0.99 -9.45
N THR A 208 -40.46 -0.08 -8.80
CA THR A 208 -39.62 -0.99 -8.01
C THR A 208 -38.46 -1.55 -8.84
N HIS A 209 -38.71 -2.03 -10.06
CA HIS A 209 -37.67 -2.58 -10.94
C HIS A 209 -36.65 -1.51 -11.41
N ARG A 210 -37.12 -0.30 -11.74
CA ARG A 210 -36.22 0.81 -12.15
C ARG A 210 -35.36 1.31 -10.99
N LEU A 211 -35.82 1.20 -9.75
CA LEU A 211 -35.06 1.57 -8.54
C LEU A 211 -34.17 0.43 -8.03
N SER A 212 -34.55 -0.83 -8.18
CA SER A 212 -33.80 -1.97 -7.65
C SER A 212 -32.53 -2.29 -8.44
N ILE A 213 -32.55 -2.17 -9.77
CA ILE A 213 -31.38 -2.41 -10.63
C ILE A 213 -30.15 -1.56 -10.25
N PRO A 214 -30.25 -0.21 -10.16
CA PRO A 214 -29.07 0.60 -9.82
C PRO A 214 -28.58 0.33 -8.38
N LEU A 215 -29.49 0.07 -7.43
CA LEU A 215 -29.12 -0.30 -6.06
C LEU A 215 -28.34 -1.62 -6.02
N LEU A 216 -28.75 -2.62 -6.79
CA LEU A 216 -28.03 -3.89 -6.92
C LEU A 216 -26.63 -3.69 -7.54
N GLY A 217 -26.52 -2.83 -8.57
CA GLY A 217 -25.24 -2.45 -9.16
C GLY A 217 -24.28 -1.81 -8.16
N VAL A 218 -24.76 -0.86 -7.36
CA VAL A 218 -23.97 -0.21 -6.30
C VAL A 218 -23.54 -1.22 -5.23
N ALA A 219 -24.42 -2.14 -4.81
CA ALA A 219 -24.08 -3.18 -3.84
C ALA A 219 -22.99 -4.13 -4.35
N ILE A 220 -23.04 -4.52 -5.63
CA ILE A 220 -22.00 -5.35 -6.26
C ILE A 220 -20.66 -4.61 -6.29
N VAL A 221 -20.64 -3.35 -6.74
CA VAL A 221 -19.41 -2.52 -6.79
C VAL A 221 -18.82 -2.35 -5.39
N TRP A 222 -19.65 -2.07 -4.38
CA TRP A 222 -19.20 -1.96 -2.98
C TRP A 222 -18.61 -3.27 -2.46
N GLY A 223 -19.25 -4.41 -2.75
CA GLY A 223 -18.73 -5.74 -2.41
C GLY A 223 -17.38 -6.04 -3.06
N VAL A 224 -17.21 -5.69 -4.34
CA VAL A 224 -15.93 -5.83 -5.07
C VAL A 224 -14.85 -4.95 -4.44
N LEU A 225 -15.13 -3.67 -4.14
CA LEU A 225 -14.17 -2.77 -3.51
C LEU A 225 -13.76 -3.26 -2.11
N HIS A 226 -14.71 -3.76 -1.31
CA HIS A 226 -14.41 -4.34 0.00
C HIS A 226 -13.55 -5.61 -0.14
N TYR A 227 -13.83 -6.47 -1.12
CA TYR A 227 -13.02 -7.65 -1.42
C TYR A 227 -11.61 -7.28 -1.89
N MET A 228 -11.45 -6.26 -2.76
CA MET A 228 -10.13 -5.78 -3.19
C MET A 228 -9.33 -5.23 -2.01
N LYS A 229 -9.94 -4.43 -1.13
CA LYS A 229 -9.29 -3.93 0.10
C LYS A 229 -8.85 -5.08 1.02
N TYR A 230 -9.70 -6.10 1.22
CA TYR A 230 -9.35 -7.30 1.98
C TYR A 230 -8.19 -8.08 1.33
N ARG A 231 -8.21 -8.24 -0.01
CA ARG A 231 -7.17 -8.92 -0.77
C ARG A 231 -5.82 -8.22 -0.67
N TRP A 232 -5.78 -6.89 -0.85
CA TRP A 232 -4.56 -6.10 -0.72
C TRP A 232 -3.99 -6.16 0.70
N ALA A 233 -4.81 -5.96 1.74
CA ALA A 233 -4.36 -6.05 3.13
C ALA A 233 -3.81 -7.45 3.48
N LYS A 234 -4.41 -8.51 2.94
CA LYS A 234 -3.92 -9.88 3.11
C LYS A 234 -2.58 -10.13 2.40
N GLU A 235 -2.39 -9.56 1.21
CA GLU A 235 -1.14 -9.69 0.46
C GLU A 235 0.00 -8.88 1.08
N GLU A 236 -0.29 -7.73 1.68
CA GLU A 236 0.64 -6.96 2.50
C GLU A 236 1.09 -7.77 3.74
N GLU A 237 0.17 -8.42 4.45
CA GLU A 237 0.49 -9.27 5.60
C GLU A 237 1.32 -10.51 5.18
N GLU A 238 0.96 -11.19 4.08
CA GLU A 238 1.73 -12.33 3.56
C GLU A 238 3.15 -11.93 3.08
N THR A 239 3.33 -10.74 2.50
CA THR A 239 4.65 -10.22 2.12
C THR A 239 5.47 -9.74 3.32
N ARG A 240 4.83 -9.12 4.32
CA ARG A 240 5.48 -8.75 5.58
C ARG A 240 6.00 -9.97 6.34
N GLN A 241 5.20 -11.04 6.42
CA GLN A 241 5.61 -12.32 7.02
C GLN A 241 6.78 -12.97 6.24
N MET A 242 6.80 -12.86 4.91
CA MET A 242 7.94 -13.30 4.10
C MET A 242 9.22 -12.51 4.44
N TYR A 243 9.16 -11.18 4.49
CA TYR A 243 10.33 -10.37 4.84
C TYR A 243 10.84 -10.62 6.27
N ASP A 244 9.94 -10.73 7.26
CA ASP A 244 10.29 -11.10 8.63
C ASP A 244 10.96 -12.48 8.72
N MET A 245 10.49 -13.46 7.93
CA MET A 245 11.13 -14.78 7.81
C MET A 245 12.53 -14.68 7.17
N VAL A 246 12.69 -13.89 6.11
CA VAL A 246 13.99 -13.67 5.45
C VAL A 246 15.01 -13.03 6.40
N VAL A 247 14.60 -12.02 7.18
CA VAL A 247 15.48 -11.39 8.20
C VAL A 247 15.92 -12.41 9.25
N LYS A 248 14.99 -13.22 9.77
CA LYS A 248 15.30 -14.30 10.73
C LYS A 248 16.27 -15.35 10.19
N ILE A 249 16.11 -15.76 8.93
CA ILE A 249 17.05 -16.66 8.24
C ILE A 249 18.44 -16.01 8.15
N ILE A 250 18.50 -14.76 7.70
CA ILE A 250 19.74 -14.01 7.54
C ILE A 250 20.48 -13.84 8.88
N ASP A 251 19.77 -13.53 9.96
CA ASP A 251 20.38 -13.33 11.28
C ASP A 251 20.90 -14.64 11.87
N VAL A 252 20.18 -15.78 11.73
CA VAL A 252 20.70 -17.11 12.11
C VAL A 252 21.98 -17.46 11.33
N LEU A 253 21.99 -17.24 10.01
CA LEU A 253 23.17 -17.50 9.18
C LEU A 253 24.34 -16.58 9.53
N ARG A 254 24.08 -15.30 9.83
CA ARG A 254 25.10 -14.33 10.25
C ARG A 254 25.71 -14.72 11.60
N SER A 255 24.90 -14.91 12.64
CA SER A 255 25.40 -15.27 13.98
C SER A 255 26.13 -16.61 13.99
N HIS A 256 25.71 -17.58 13.18
CA HIS A 256 26.47 -18.82 13.00
C HIS A 256 27.81 -18.58 12.30
N SER A 257 27.87 -17.72 11.28
CA SER A 257 29.14 -17.37 10.60
C SER A 257 30.10 -16.61 11.51
N GLU A 258 29.58 -15.75 12.40
CA GLU A 258 30.35 -15.06 13.44
C GLU A 258 30.92 -16.07 14.44
N ALA A 259 30.10 -17.00 14.95
CA ALA A 259 30.56 -18.07 15.84
C ALA A 259 31.61 -19.00 15.17
N CYS A 260 31.49 -19.28 13.87
CA CYS A 260 32.50 -20.03 13.10
C CYS A 260 33.81 -19.24 12.90
N SER A 261 33.77 -17.91 12.97
CA SER A 261 34.98 -17.08 12.88
C SER A 261 35.80 -17.12 14.18
N GLU A 262 35.13 -17.28 15.32
CA GLU A 262 35.75 -17.42 16.64
C GLU A 262 36.21 -18.87 16.89
N ASN A 263 35.35 -19.85 16.61
CA ASN A 263 35.63 -21.28 16.80
C ASN A 263 35.93 -21.98 15.47
N LYS A 264 37.22 -22.28 15.24
CA LYS A 264 37.71 -22.96 14.02
C LYS A 264 37.21 -24.40 13.82
N ASP A 265 36.66 -25.01 14.87
CA ASP A 265 36.11 -26.36 14.83
C ASP A 265 34.69 -26.42 14.23
N LEU A 266 34.01 -25.27 14.14
CA LEU A 266 32.68 -25.16 13.53
C LEU A 266 32.76 -25.08 12.00
N GLN A 267 31.85 -25.78 11.32
CA GLN A 267 31.78 -25.79 9.86
C GLN A 267 31.06 -24.53 9.34
N PRO A 268 31.59 -23.81 8.33
CA PRO A 268 31.06 -22.51 7.88
C PRO A 268 29.79 -22.61 6.98
N TYR A 269 28.96 -23.62 7.18
CA TYR A 269 27.72 -23.88 6.45
C TYR A 269 26.68 -24.54 7.36
N MET A 270 25.40 -24.27 7.13
CA MET A 270 24.28 -24.82 7.91
C MET A 270 23.25 -25.51 7.01
N PRO A 271 22.77 -26.73 7.34
CA PRO A 271 21.69 -27.39 6.59
C PRO A 271 20.40 -26.56 6.60
N ILE A 272 19.71 -26.46 5.45
CA ILE A 272 18.44 -25.71 5.34
C ILE A 272 17.38 -26.31 6.28
N SER A 273 17.38 -27.63 6.47
CA SER A 273 16.52 -28.33 7.43
C SER A 273 16.76 -27.89 8.87
N HIS A 274 18.01 -27.62 9.26
CA HIS A 274 18.36 -27.14 10.60
C HIS A 274 17.90 -25.69 10.82
N VAL A 275 18.09 -24.82 9.81
CA VAL A 275 17.60 -23.43 9.89
C VAL A 275 16.07 -23.39 9.98
N HIS A 276 15.37 -24.18 9.15
CA HIS A 276 13.91 -24.32 9.22
C HIS A 276 13.45 -24.77 10.61
N ASP A 277 14.06 -25.83 11.15
CA ASP A 277 13.66 -26.42 12.42
C ASP A 277 14.03 -25.54 13.64
N SER A 278 15.06 -24.71 13.52
CA SER A 278 15.42 -23.68 14.52
C SER A 278 14.50 -22.45 14.50
N LEU A 279 13.90 -22.12 13.36
CA LEU A 279 13.05 -20.92 13.21
C LEU A 279 11.55 -21.22 13.33
N ILE A 280 11.12 -22.45 13.01
CA ILE A 280 9.70 -22.81 12.95
C ILE A 280 9.42 -24.00 13.88
N PRO A 281 8.79 -23.76 15.06
CA PRO A 281 8.34 -24.81 15.97
C PRO A 281 7.45 -25.83 15.27
N ALA A 282 7.51 -27.09 15.71
CA ALA A 282 6.83 -28.22 15.05
C ALA A 282 5.33 -27.99 14.80
N GLN A 283 4.66 -27.24 15.70
CA GLN A 283 3.23 -26.90 15.62
C GLN A 283 2.91 -25.97 14.43
N ASP A 284 3.78 -25.01 14.11
CA ASP A 284 3.55 -23.98 13.10
C ASP A 284 3.97 -24.38 11.68
N ARG A 285 4.71 -25.49 11.51
CA ARG A 285 5.25 -25.96 10.22
C ARG A 285 4.19 -26.09 9.11
N ARG A 286 2.94 -26.42 9.44
CA ARG A 286 1.84 -26.47 8.45
C ARG A 286 1.39 -25.07 8.00
N LYS A 287 1.29 -24.12 8.95
CA LYS A 287 0.86 -22.75 8.70
C LYS A 287 1.92 -21.96 7.94
N MET A 288 3.19 -22.08 8.35
CA MET A 288 4.31 -21.31 7.82
C MET A 288 4.92 -21.87 6.54
N ARG A 289 4.53 -23.07 6.08
CA ARG A 289 5.08 -23.70 4.86
C ARG A 289 5.10 -22.78 3.63
N LYS A 290 4.01 -22.03 3.40
CA LYS A 290 3.91 -21.10 2.25
C LYS A 290 4.87 -19.90 2.40
N VAL A 291 4.96 -19.35 3.61
CA VAL A 291 5.87 -18.23 3.94
C VAL A 291 7.32 -18.69 3.79
N TRP A 292 7.66 -19.88 4.30
CA TRP A 292 8.98 -20.48 4.18
C TRP A 292 9.40 -20.68 2.72
N SER A 293 8.57 -21.32 1.90
CA SER A 293 8.88 -21.51 0.46
C SER A 293 9.15 -20.17 -0.22
N ARG A 294 8.23 -19.21 -0.08
CA ARG A 294 8.35 -17.88 -0.67
C ARG A 294 9.59 -17.12 -0.19
N ALA A 295 9.97 -17.28 1.09
CA ALA A 295 11.17 -16.70 1.66
C ALA A 295 12.46 -17.35 1.11
N VAL A 296 12.48 -18.67 0.94
CA VAL A 296 13.61 -19.41 0.31
C VAL A 296 13.77 -18.99 -1.15
N ASP A 297 12.68 -18.93 -1.91
CA ASP A 297 12.67 -18.52 -3.32
C ASP A 297 13.17 -17.07 -3.48
N PHE A 298 12.70 -16.15 -2.62
CA PHE A 298 13.17 -14.77 -2.56
C PHE A 298 14.66 -14.67 -2.18
N LEU A 299 15.10 -15.42 -1.17
CA LEU A 299 16.51 -15.43 -0.74
C LEU A 299 17.43 -15.89 -1.88
N ALA A 300 17.06 -16.96 -2.59
CA ALA A 300 17.83 -17.48 -3.71
C ALA A 300 17.87 -16.54 -4.93
N ALA A 301 16.83 -15.73 -5.14
CA ALA A 301 16.76 -14.78 -6.26
C ALA A 301 17.38 -13.40 -5.95
N ASN A 302 17.35 -12.95 -4.70
CA ASN A 302 17.65 -11.56 -4.33
C ASN A 302 18.84 -11.38 -3.36
N GLU A 303 19.27 -12.40 -2.60
CA GLU A 303 20.31 -12.25 -1.57
C GLU A 303 21.63 -12.92 -1.97
N SER A 304 22.55 -12.13 -2.54
CA SER A 304 23.86 -12.61 -2.98
C SER A 304 24.79 -13.06 -1.86
N ARG A 305 24.51 -12.69 -0.59
CA ARG A 305 25.29 -13.12 0.59
C ARG A 305 24.94 -14.52 1.06
N VAL A 306 23.89 -15.18 0.55
CA VAL A 306 23.58 -16.57 0.89
C VAL A 306 23.77 -17.44 -0.34
N ARG A 307 24.69 -18.40 -0.26
CA ARG A 307 24.83 -19.42 -1.30
C ARG A 307 24.24 -20.73 -0.84
N THR A 308 23.35 -21.29 -1.66
CA THR A 308 22.89 -22.67 -1.53
C THR A 308 23.87 -23.62 -2.21
N GLU A 309 24.41 -24.58 -1.49
CA GLU A 309 25.30 -25.63 -2.00
C GLU A 309 24.74 -27.01 -1.60
N THR A 310 24.90 -28.05 -2.44
CA THR A 310 24.65 -29.44 -2.01
C THR A 310 25.92 -29.99 -1.38
N ARG A 311 25.85 -30.47 -0.14
CA ARG A 311 27.00 -30.98 0.62
C ARG A 311 26.68 -32.35 1.21
N ARG A 312 27.61 -33.30 1.06
CA ARG A 312 27.54 -34.57 1.78
C ARG A 312 28.02 -34.36 3.22
N ILE A 313 27.15 -34.68 4.19
CA ILE A 313 27.44 -34.62 5.63
C ILE A 313 27.26 -36.04 6.16
N GLY A 314 28.37 -36.68 6.54
CA GLY A 314 28.37 -38.12 6.82
C GLY A 314 28.06 -38.94 5.56
N SER A 315 27.06 -39.81 5.63
CA SER A 315 26.64 -40.68 4.52
C SER A 315 25.57 -40.08 3.60
N ALA A 316 24.98 -38.93 3.95
CA ALA A 316 23.83 -38.36 3.25
C ALA A 316 24.12 -36.97 2.67
N GLU A 317 23.40 -36.61 1.61
CA GLU A 317 23.51 -35.32 0.92
C GLU A 317 22.40 -34.36 1.36
N PHE A 318 22.81 -33.14 1.72
CA PHE A 318 21.93 -32.10 2.21
C PHE A 318 22.14 -30.81 1.42
N LEU A 319 21.06 -30.06 1.20
CA LEU A 319 21.17 -28.66 0.83
C LEU A 319 21.59 -27.85 2.05
N VAL A 320 22.68 -27.10 1.92
CA VAL A 320 23.23 -26.24 2.96
C VAL A 320 23.26 -24.79 2.48
N TRP A 321 23.03 -23.87 3.41
CA TRP A 321 23.31 -22.45 3.21
C TRP A 321 24.69 -22.10 3.76
N LYS A 322 25.44 -21.35 2.96
CA LYS A 322 26.74 -20.78 3.29
C LYS A 322 26.64 -19.27 3.24
N TRP A 323 27.01 -18.62 4.34
CA TRP A 323 27.09 -17.16 4.41
C TRP A 323 28.32 -16.67 3.66
N MET A 324 28.10 -16.12 2.47
CA MET A 324 29.08 -15.48 1.59
C MET A 324 29.25 -14.02 1.99
N GLN A 325 29.72 -13.78 3.22
CA GLN A 325 30.26 -12.47 3.55
C GLN A 325 31.51 -12.23 2.69
N PRO A 326 31.75 -11.01 2.16
CA PRO A 326 33.06 -10.60 1.71
C PRO A 326 34.00 -10.74 2.91
N SER A 327 34.78 -11.81 2.92
CA SER A 327 35.56 -12.16 4.09
C SER A 327 36.63 -11.10 4.29
N ALA A 328 36.72 -10.52 5.49
CA ALA A 328 37.94 -9.88 5.99
C ALA A 328 39.11 -10.89 6.16
N ALA A 329 39.03 -12.08 5.57
CA ALA A 329 40.11 -13.05 5.43
C ALA A 329 41.12 -12.68 4.33
N CYS A 330 40.93 -11.57 3.61
CA CYS A 330 42.03 -10.83 2.99
C CYS A 330 42.66 -9.78 3.94
N ASP A 331 42.35 -9.82 5.23
CA ASP A 331 42.94 -8.97 6.27
C ASP A 331 43.28 -9.79 7.54
N LYS A 332 44.02 -10.88 7.33
CA LYS A 332 44.88 -11.39 8.40
C LYS A 332 45.97 -10.35 8.68
N VAL A 333 45.70 -9.43 9.62
CA VAL A 333 46.57 -9.15 10.78
C VAL A 333 45.97 -8.16 11.81
N LEU A 334 44.96 -7.31 11.49
CA LEU A 334 44.66 -6.08 12.30
C LEU A 334 43.20 -5.81 12.78
N VAL A 335 43.05 -5.60 14.10
CA VAL A 335 41.80 -5.31 14.88
C VAL A 335 41.36 -3.81 14.92
N ILE A 336 41.33 -3.07 13.82
CA ILE A 336 40.80 -1.67 13.74
C ILE A 336 40.26 -1.50 12.31
N PRO A 337 39.04 -0.97 12.08
CA PRO A 337 38.55 -0.70 10.73
C PRO A 337 39.51 0.24 9.98
N SER A 338 39.97 -0.19 8.82
CA SER A 338 40.91 0.55 7.98
C SER A 338 40.22 1.75 7.34
N LYS A 339 40.32 2.93 7.97
CA LYS A 339 39.80 4.18 7.40
C LYS A 339 40.49 4.43 6.07
N VAL A 340 39.72 4.36 4.98
CA VAL A 340 40.22 4.32 3.60
C VAL A 340 39.50 5.35 2.74
N TRP A 341 40.20 5.82 1.70
CA TRP A 341 39.64 6.72 0.69
C TRP A 341 38.86 5.93 -0.37
N GLN A 342 37.60 6.31 -0.63
CA GLN A 342 36.66 5.55 -1.46
C GLN A 342 36.33 6.23 -2.80
N GLY A 343 37.18 7.16 -3.25
CA GLY A 343 37.00 7.93 -4.49
C GLY A 343 36.39 9.33 -4.28
N GLN A 344 36.02 10.00 -5.38
CA GLN A 344 35.38 11.32 -5.37
C GLN A 344 33.90 11.23 -5.77
N ALA A 345 33.06 12.01 -5.10
CA ALA A 345 31.62 12.07 -5.31
C ALA A 345 31.22 12.82 -6.59
N PHE A 346 32.05 13.75 -7.05
CA PHE A 346 31.81 14.59 -8.23
C PHE A 346 33.12 15.18 -8.75
N HIS A 347 33.14 15.58 -10.03
CA HIS A 347 34.22 16.37 -10.60
C HIS A 347 34.20 17.80 -10.04
N LEU A 348 35.38 18.38 -9.86
CA LEU A 348 35.54 19.72 -9.28
C LEU A 348 35.41 20.80 -10.35
N ASP A 349 34.24 21.44 -10.36
CA ASP A 349 33.81 22.44 -11.33
C ASP A 349 33.59 23.79 -10.64
N ARG A 350 33.44 24.86 -11.42
CA ARG A 350 33.11 26.22 -10.95
C ARG A 350 31.79 26.30 -10.14
N ARG A 351 30.95 25.27 -10.17
CA ARG A 351 29.70 25.16 -9.37
C ARG A 351 29.94 24.71 -7.93
N ASN A 352 30.97 23.92 -7.68
CA ASN A 352 31.23 23.27 -6.38
C ASN A 352 32.59 23.63 -5.77
N SER A 353 33.46 24.35 -6.50
CA SER A 353 34.78 24.77 -6.04
C SER A 353 35.04 26.27 -6.31
N PRO A 354 35.79 26.97 -5.44
CA PRO A 354 36.25 28.33 -5.72
C PRO A 354 37.15 28.36 -6.97
N PRO A 355 37.05 29.37 -7.84
CA PRO A 355 37.75 29.38 -9.12
C PRO A 355 39.28 29.44 -8.98
N ASN A 356 39.78 30.10 -7.94
CA ASN A 356 41.21 30.25 -7.64
C ASN A 356 41.49 29.91 -6.16
N SER A 357 42.72 29.52 -5.86
CA SER A 357 43.18 29.32 -4.49
C SER A 357 43.31 30.66 -3.75
N LEU A 358 42.45 30.89 -2.76
CA LEU A 358 42.39 32.20 -2.09
C LEU A 358 43.45 32.38 -0.99
N THR A 359 43.89 31.29 -0.37
CA THR A 359 44.75 31.32 0.83
C THR A 359 45.59 30.04 0.95
N PRO A 360 46.78 30.08 1.58
CA PRO A 360 47.63 28.89 1.77
C PRO A 360 47.12 27.92 2.85
N CYS A 361 46.00 28.20 3.52
CA CYS A 361 45.46 27.32 4.58
C CYS A 361 44.04 26.81 4.27
N LEU A 362 43.72 25.63 4.81
CA LEU A 362 42.49 24.89 4.59
C LEU A 362 41.86 24.45 5.92
N LYS A 363 40.52 24.52 6.01
CA LYS A 363 39.69 23.78 6.97
C LYS A 363 39.03 22.63 6.23
N ILE A 364 39.36 21.40 6.62
CA ILE A 364 38.75 20.15 6.19
C ILE A 364 37.72 19.76 7.26
N ARG A 365 36.56 19.22 6.86
CA ARG A 365 35.50 18.73 7.76
C ARG A 365 35.11 17.31 7.41
N ASN A 366 34.51 16.63 8.38
CA ASN A 366 33.96 15.28 8.29
C ASN A 366 35.03 14.19 8.08
N MET A 367 36.24 14.40 8.61
CA MET A 367 37.37 13.45 8.53
C MET A 367 37.33 12.34 9.58
N PHE A 368 36.59 12.54 10.68
CA PHE A 368 36.47 11.62 11.81
C PHE A 368 35.19 11.96 12.60
N ASP A 369 34.84 11.14 13.58
CA ASP A 369 33.80 11.46 14.58
C ASP A 369 34.42 11.32 15.99
N PRO A 370 34.60 12.40 16.76
CA PRO A 370 35.31 12.35 18.04
C PRO A 370 34.64 11.47 19.11
N VAL A 371 33.36 11.09 18.93
CA VAL A 371 32.66 10.18 19.85
C VAL A 371 33.05 8.71 19.59
N MET A 372 33.50 8.40 18.38
CA MET A 372 33.84 7.04 17.93
C MET A 372 35.35 6.75 18.01
N GLU A 373 36.20 7.77 18.26
CA GLU A 373 37.64 7.60 18.37
C GLU A 373 38.07 7.24 19.79
N ILE A 374 38.93 6.23 19.94
CA ILE A 374 39.39 5.72 21.25
C ILE A 374 40.91 5.90 21.38
N GLY A 375 41.35 6.35 22.56
CA GLY A 375 42.76 6.58 22.91
C GLY A 375 43.31 7.94 22.44
N ASP A 376 44.57 8.23 22.77
CA ASP A 376 45.13 9.58 22.52
C ASP A 376 45.70 9.77 21.11
N HIS A 377 46.09 8.69 20.43
CA HIS A 377 46.97 8.72 19.25
C HIS A 377 46.28 8.58 17.89
N TRP A 378 44.96 8.35 17.84
CA TRP A 378 44.18 8.19 16.58
C TRP A 378 44.34 9.38 15.61
N HIS A 379 44.57 10.58 16.15
CA HIS A 379 44.74 11.81 15.38
C HIS A 379 45.95 11.75 14.43
N LEU A 380 46.99 10.96 14.74
CA LEU A 380 48.13 10.73 13.85
C LEU A 380 47.70 9.97 12.58
N ALA A 381 46.79 9.01 12.71
CA ALA A 381 46.26 8.25 11.57
C ALA A 381 45.48 9.18 10.60
N ILE A 382 44.77 10.17 11.13
CA ILE A 382 44.06 11.18 10.33
C ILE A 382 45.03 12.15 9.62
N GLN A 383 46.13 12.53 10.27
CA GLN A 383 47.19 13.32 9.61
C GLN A 383 47.83 12.53 8.47
N GLU A 384 48.14 11.26 8.73
CA GLU A 384 48.77 10.36 7.77
C GLU A 384 47.87 10.12 6.54
N ALA A 385 46.58 9.86 6.74
CA ALA A 385 45.62 9.67 5.64
C ALA A 385 45.50 10.91 4.72
N ILE A 386 45.72 12.11 5.25
CA ILE A 386 45.77 13.36 4.46
C ILE A 386 47.08 13.45 3.68
N LEU A 387 48.21 13.09 4.29
CA LEU A 387 49.53 13.07 3.63
C LEU A 387 49.62 12.00 2.53
N GLU A 388 48.99 10.84 2.71
CA GLU A 388 48.87 9.81 1.66
C GLU A 388 48.01 10.31 0.48
N LYS A 389 46.85 10.91 0.77
CA LYS A 389 45.93 11.43 -0.26
C LYS A 389 46.50 12.62 -1.04
N CYS A 390 47.40 13.37 -0.43
CA CYS A 390 48.15 14.47 -1.01
C CYS A 390 49.64 14.11 -1.20
N SER A 391 49.97 12.85 -1.44
CA SER A 391 51.36 12.36 -1.54
C SER A 391 52.16 13.03 -2.67
N ASP A 392 51.46 13.45 -3.73
CA ASP A 392 51.98 14.22 -4.86
C ASP A 392 52.16 15.73 -4.57
N ASN A 393 51.84 16.17 -3.35
CA ASN A 393 51.93 17.56 -2.91
C ASN A 393 53.14 17.75 -1.98
N ASP A 394 54.07 18.60 -2.39
CA ASP A 394 55.30 18.90 -1.66
C ASP A 394 55.16 20.16 -0.78
N GLY A 395 53.96 20.76 -0.73
CA GLY A 395 53.75 22.06 -0.09
C GLY A 395 53.08 22.04 1.28
N ILE A 396 52.64 20.89 1.81
CA ILE A 396 51.98 20.82 3.13
C ILE A 396 53.04 20.93 4.24
N VAL A 397 52.92 21.89 5.17
CA VAL A 397 53.94 22.12 6.22
C VAL A 397 53.45 21.96 7.65
N HIS A 398 52.13 21.99 7.88
CA HIS A 398 51.55 21.77 9.21
C HIS A 398 50.11 21.26 9.09
N ILE A 399 49.78 20.24 9.90
CA ILE A 399 48.43 19.66 10.01
C ILE A 399 48.05 19.62 11.49
N ALA A 400 46.92 20.22 11.85
CA ALA A 400 46.34 20.14 13.19
C ALA A 400 44.94 19.51 13.14
N VAL A 401 44.75 18.44 13.92
CA VAL A 401 43.47 17.74 14.08
C VAL A 401 42.77 18.28 15.33
N ASP A 402 41.54 18.79 15.17
CA ASP A 402 40.78 19.40 16.26
C ASP A 402 39.98 18.31 16.99
N LYS A 403 40.60 17.63 17.96
CA LYS A 403 40.03 16.47 18.68
C LYS A 403 38.65 16.75 19.31
N ASN A 404 38.34 18.01 19.62
CA ASN A 404 37.08 18.43 20.25
C ASN A 404 36.00 18.81 19.22
N SER A 405 36.31 18.81 17.93
CA SER A 405 35.40 19.23 16.88
C SER A 405 34.35 18.16 16.55
N ARG A 406 33.10 18.42 16.92
CA ARG A 406 31.93 17.61 16.50
C ARG A 406 31.72 17.53 14.98
N GLU A 407 32.32 18.45 14.21
CA GLU A 407 32.31 18.42 12.73
C GLU A 407 33.46 17.54 12.15
N GLY A 408 34.32 16.92 12.97
CA GLY A 408 35.47 16.15 12.49
C GLY A 408 36.49 17.01 11.73
N CYS A 409 36.89 18.15 12.32
CA CYS A 409 37.70 19.16 11.64
C CYS A 409 39.21 18.91 11.67
N VAL A 410 39.86 19.13 10.53
CA VAL A 410 41.32 19.15 10.38
C VAL A 410 41.76 20.43 9.67
N TYR A 411 42.89 20.98 10.09
CA TYR A 411 43.39 22.29 9.66
C TYR A 411 44.78 22.14 9.04
N VAL A 412 44.91 22.47 7.76
CA VAL A 412 46.17 22.31 7.00
C VAL A 412 46.73 23.67 6.60
N LYS A 413 48.05 23.87 6.78
CA LYS A 413 48.83 24.99 6.24
C LYS A 413 49.76 24.46 5.15
N CYS A 414 49.80 25.13 4.02
CA CYS A 414 50.75 24.91 2.94
C CYS A 414 51.75 26.08 2.82
N LEU A 415 52.83 25.88 2.07
CA LEU A 415 53.81 26.92 1.70
C LEU A 415 53.16 28.07 0.90
N SER A 416 52.27 27.74 -0.03
CA SER A 416 51.65 28.72 -0.93
C SER A 416 50.19 28.39 -1.24
N PRO A 417 49.39 29.36 -1.76
CA PRO A 417 48.02 29.12 -2.20
C PRO A 417 47.91 28.05 -3.29
N GLU A 418 48.90 27.92 -4.17
CA GLU A 418 48.90 26.95 -5.28
C GLU A 418 48.96 25.51 -4.71
N TYR A 419 49.85 25.26 -3.76
CA TYR A 419 49.91 23.98 -3.04
C TYR A 419 48.67 23.72 -2.18
N ALA A 420 48.05 24.74 -1.61
CA ALA A 420 46.74 24.61 -0.95
C ALA A 420 45.63 24.26 -1.95
N GLY A 421 45.66 24.80 -3.16
CA GLY A 421 44.76 24.43 -4.26
C GLY A 421 44.93 22.99 -4.73
N LYS A 422 46.18 22.52 -4.79
CA LYS A 422 46.48 21.11 -5.09
C LYS A 422 45.90 20.17 -4.03
N ALA A 423 46.10 20.47 -2.74
CA ALA A 423 45.49 19.71 -1.64
C ALA A 423 43.95 19.80 -1.65
N PHE A 424 43.38 20.98 -1.91
CA PHE A 424 41.93 21.17 -2.05
C PHE A 424 41.36 20.23 -3.11
N LYS A 425 42.02 20.12 -4.28
CA LYS A 425 41.56 19.26 -5.39
C LYS A 425 41.58 17.76 -5.07
N ALA A 426 42.51 17.30 -4.24
CA ALA A 426 42.59 15.91 -3.80
C ALA A 426 41.56 15.55 -2.71
N LEU A 427 41.25 16.52 -1.83
CA LEU A 427 40.47 16.29 -0.60
C LEU A 427 39.00 16.69 -0.69
N HIS A 428 38.65 17.75 -1.43
CA HIS A 428 37.28 18.23 -1.52
C HIS A 428 36.42 17.26 -2.34
N GLY A 429 35.26 16.88 -1.80
CA GLY A 429 34.33 15.96 -2.47
C GLY A 429 34.80 14.50 -2.47
N SER A 430 35.89 14.17 -1.78
CA SER A 430 36.36 12.79 -1.60
C SER A 430 35.60 12.09 -0.47
N TRP A 431 35.38 10.78 -0.61
CA TRP A 431 34.86 9.92 0.46
C TRP A 431 36.02 9.33 1.28
N PHE A 432 35.92 9.41 2.60
CA PHE A 432 36.83 8.80 3.56
C PHE A 432 36.04 8.18 4.70
N ASP A 433 36.28 6.91 5.03
CA ASP A 433 35.59 6.22 6.15
C ASP A 433 34.04 6.31 6.07
N GLY A 434 33.48 6.15 4.87
CA GLY A 434 32.03 6.28 4.62
C GLY A 434 31.48 7.71 4.74
N LYS A 435 32.33 8.73 4.91
CA LYS A 435 31.95 10.14 5.10
C LYS A 435 32.43 11.02 3.95
N LEU A 436 31.57 11.93 3.50
CA LEU A 436 31.90 12.90 2.46
C LEU A 436 32.72 14.06 3.05
N VAL A 437 33.96 14.20 2.60
CA VAL A 437 34.90 15.23 3.05
C VAL A 437 34.65 16.55 2.33
N THR A 438 34.56 17.66 3.09
CA THR A 438 34.41 19.00 2.52
C THR A 438 35.51 19.94 3.00
N VAL A 439 36.08 20.70 2.07
CA VAL A 439 37.19 21.62 2.32
C VAL A 439 36.76 23.07 2.08
N LYS A 440 37.20 23.99 2.93
CA LYS A 440 37.08 25.45 2.75
C LYS A 440 38.44 26.12 2.99
N TYR A 441 38.72 27.19 2.25
CA TYR A 441 39.89 28.04 2.50
C TYR A 441 39.79 28.77 3.84
N LEU A 442 40.94 28.99 4.48
CA LEU A 442 41.06 29.69 5.76
C LEU A 442 42.19 30.73 5.67
N ARG A 443 41.93 31.96 6.15
CA ARG A 443 42.95 33.01 6.16
C ARG A 443 44.12 32.65 7.10
N LEU A 444 45.32 33.02 6.69
CA LEU A 444 46.58 32.70 7.38
C LEU A 444 46.67 33.34 8.77
N ASP A 445 46.16 34.57 8.94
CA ASP A 445 46.07 35.28 10.21
C ASP A 445 45.30 34.46 11.27
N ARG A 446 44.11 33.97 10.90
CA ARG A 446 43.27 33.15 11.76
C ARG A 446 43.87 31.76 12.01
N TYR A 447 44.62 31.21 11.04
CA TYR A 447 45.34 29.96 11.23
C TYR A 447 46.43 30.10 12.29
N HIS A 448 47.31 31.09 12.17
CA HIS A 448 48.38 31.33 13.15
C HIS A 448 47.85 31.73 14.53
N HIS A 449 46.76 32.50 14.60
CA HIS A 449 46.13 32.82 15.89
C HIS A 449 45.60 31.57 16.62
N ARG A 450 45.10 30.56 15.89
CA ARG A 450 44.62 29.29 16.47
C ARG A 450 45.75 28.27 16.71
N PHE A 451 46.79 28.31 15.89
CA PHE A 451 47.91 27.36 15.89
C PHE A 451 49.24 28.14 15.81
N PRO A 452 49.68 28.80 16.90
CA PRO A 452 50.90 29.62 16.90
C PRO A 452 52.15 28.81 16.56
N GLN A 453 52.19 27.52 16.90
CA GLN A 453 53.27 26.60 16.52
C GLN A 453 53.47 26.51 15.00
N ALA A 454 52.43 26.80 14.20
CA ALA A 454 52.53 26.76 12.74
C ALA A 454 53.28 27.96 12.14
N LEU A 455 53.65 28.98 12.94
CA LEU A 455 54.48 30.11 12.49
C LEU A 455 55.87 29.64 12.02
N THR A 456 56.51 28.75 12.78
CA THR A 456 57.86 28.23 12.48
C THR A 456 57.86 27.04 11.52
N CYS A 457 56.70 26.42 11.27
CA CYS A 457 56.57 25.32 10.31
C CYS A 457 56.71 25.80 8.86
N ASN A 458 57.88 25.54 8.27
CA ASN A 458 58.22 25.80 6.86
C ASN A 458 58.76 24.56 6.12
N THR A 459 59.06 23.46 6.81
CA THR A 459 59.52 22.20 6.19
C THR A 459 58.32 21.37 5.69
N PRO A 460 58.34 20.88 4.45
CA PRO A 460 57.30 19.98 3.94
C PRO A 460 57.18 18.69 4.75
N LEU A 461 55.93 18.33 5.08
CA LEU A 461 55.56 17.05 5.67
C LEU A 461 55.38 16.00 4.56
N LYS A 462 55.78 14.76 4.86
CA LYS A 462 55.62 13.60 3.97
C LYS A 462 55.03 12.41 4.72
N PRO A 463 54.22 11.56 4.05
CA PRO A 463 53.74 10.33 4.65
C PRO A 463 54.93 9.41 4.99
N SER A 464 54.80 8.70 6.10
CA SER A 464 55.79 7.77 6.64
C SER A 464 55.98 6.51 5.79
N ASN A 465 54.99 6.16 4.95
CA ASN A 465 55.08 5.07 3.97
C ASN A 465 54.69 5.56 2.55
N LYS A 466 55.29 4.95 1.52
CA LYS A 466 54.99 5.21 0.10
C LYS A 466 53.93 4.27 -0.47
N HIS A 467 53.68 3.13 0.19
CA HIS A 467 52.49 2.32 -0.07
C HIS A 467 51.33 2.89 0.75
N MET A 468 50.12 2.93 0.18
CA MET A 468 48.89 3.50 0.78
C MET A 468 48.32 2.63 1.93
N ASN A 469 49.20 2.29 2.87
CA ASN A 469 49.02 1.27 3.89
C ASN A 469 49.31 1.81 5.29
N SER A 470 49.62 3.10 5.49
CA SER A 470 50.18 3.61 6.75
C SER A 470 49.21 3.47 7.95
N MET A 471 47.91 3.45 7.66
CA MET A 471 46.83 3.12 8.59
C MET A 471 46.99 1.73 9.27
N SER A 472 47.80 0.83 8.71
CA SER A 472 48.13 -0.47 9.33
C SER A 472 49.27 -0.40 10.36
N HIS A 473 50.21 0.54 10.22
CA HIS A 473 51.50 0.48 10.94
C HIS A 473 51.57 1.30 12.24
N LEU A 474 50.59 2.16 12.53
CA LEU A 474 50.55 3.01 13.73
C LEU A 474 50.42 2.25 15.08
N ARG A 475 50.47 0.92 15.06
CA ARG A 475 50.37 0.03 16.23
C ARG A 475 51.68 -0.33 16.91
N LEU A 476 52.83 -0.05 16.28
CA LEU A 476 54.13 -0.59 16.69
C LEU A 476 55.02 0.37 17.48
N ARG A 477 54.52 1.55 17.91
CA ARG A 477 55.36 2.60 18.54
C ARG A 477 55.01 3.00 19.97
N THR A 478 54.09 2.28 20.63
CA THR A 478 53.69 2.50 22.03
C THR A 478 54.02 1.32 22.97
N GLY A 479 54.90 0.41 22.54
CA GLY A 479 55.43 -0.67 23.36
C GLY A 479 56.96 -0.63 23.45
N THR A 480 57.49 -1.03 24.61
CA THR A 480 58.92 -1.27 24.92
C THR A 480 59.88 -0.06 24.88
N THR A 481 59.80 0.77 25.92
CA THR A 481 61.02 1.22 26.62
C THR A 481 61.18 0.41 27.91
N HIS A 482 61.91 -0.71 27.88
CA HIS A 482 62.65 -1.18 29.07
C HIS A 482 63.71 -2.24 28.75
N SER A 483 64.91 -1.96 29.26
CA SER A 483 66.04 -2.84 29.60
C SER A 483 65.91 -4.37 29.45
N GLN A 484 66.85 -4.96 28.71
CA GLN A 484 67.84 -5.97 29.15
C GLN A 484 68.88 -6.08 28.02
N GLY A 485 70.13 -6.46 28.24
CA GLY A 485 70.77 -7.09 29.38
C GLY A 485 71.77 -8.10 28.82
N SER A 486 73.04 -8.00 29.19
CA SER A 486 74.16 -8.73 28.56
C SER A 486 74.08 -10.25 28.66
N SER A 487 74.45 -10.93 27.58
CA SER A 487 75.36 -12.10 27.56
C SER A 487 75.97 -12.22 26.17
#